data_AF-F7JJ73-F1
#
_entry.id   AF-F7JJ73-F1
#
_cell.length_a   1.000
_cell.length_b   1.000
_cell.length_c   1.000
_cell.angle_alpha   90.00
_cell.angle_beta   90.00
_cell.angle_gamma   90.00
#
_symmetry.space_group_name_H-M   'P 1'
#
loop_
_entity.id
_entity.type
_entity.pdbx_description
1 polymer ?
#
loop_
_entity_poly.entity_id
_entity_poly.type
_entity_poly.pdbx_seq_one_letter_code
_entity_poly.pdbx_strand_id
1 'polypeptide(L)'
;MGNALTKEMHEEDMELILSMGANSIRLAHYQHDQYFYDLCDEKGIVVWAEIPYITVHMPSGRENTIRQMKELIAQNYNHTSIICWAISNEISLQGVTEDLLENHRILNDLIHEMDPSRVSAMANLFMLETDSPLVTLPDIRGYNLYYGWYVGEMEDNDAWFDKFHEEHPDVVIGLTEYGADSTIKLQSPKPEKGDYTESYEAVYHEHMLEMLAKRPYIWGSYVWNMFEFAAAGRDEAGDPGKNHKGLITFDRKVKKDAYYIYKAWWSEDPFVHICGRRYHDRIEETTEIKVYANAPEVKLYVDDKEFGTVASDNHVFRFSVPISGTHKLYTSAVIDGVEHAEISDTMEVVKVSEPNPEYFVSADKVRNWFDETEIAEEDGYFSLNSTMGEISANPKGKALLDQMMAVMTAKTAGGMGEGVKVSKEMHAIVARQPLKRLLGQVGIDLESDAAKQLNAALNQIKK
;
A
#
# COMPACT_ATOMS: atom_id res chain seq x y z
N MET A 1 18.12 17.30 4.30
CA MET A 1 17.35 18.56 4.45
C MET A 1 16.29 18.47 5.54
N GLY A 2 15.77 17.27 5.88
CA GLY A 2 14.67 17.17 6.84
C GLY A 2 13.43 17.86 6.25
N ASN A 3 12.65 18.52 7.09
CA ASN A 3 11.50 19.34 6.67
C ASN A 3 11.85 20.81 6.37
N ALA A 4 13.13 21.19 6.33
CA ALA A 4 13.56 22.53 5.97
C ALA A 4 13.64 22.68 4.44
N LEU A 5 12.48 22.57 3.78
CA LEU A 5 12.35 22.61 2.32
C LEU A 5 12.41 24.04 1.79
N THR A 6 12.86 24.19 0.54
CA THR A 6 12.80 25.47 -0.19
C THR A 6 11.57 25.51 -1.08
N LYS A 7 11.25 26.68 -1.64
CA LYS A 7 10.15 26.83 -2.59
C LYS A 7 10.33 25.97 -3.83
N GLU A 8 11.56 25.87 -4.32
CA GLU A 8 11.90 25.06 -5.49
C GLU A 8 11.65 23.57 -5.25
N MET A 9 11.82 23.09 -4.00
CA MET A 9 11.48 21.72 -3.63
C MET A 9 9.96 21.50 -3.58
N HIS A 10 9.18 22.51 -3.18
CA HIS A 10 7.73 22.46 -3.26
C HIS A 10 7.23 22.44 -4.71
N GLU A 11 7.84 23.25 -5.59
CA GLU A 11 7.56 23.25 -7.03
C GLU A 11 7.91 21.90 -7.66
N GLU A 12 9.08 21.33 -7.34
CA GLU A 12 9.49 20.00 -7.81
C GLU A 12 8.49 18.91 -7.42
N ASP A 13 8.08 18.88 -6.14
CA ASP A 13 7.08 17.92 -5.67
C ASP A 13 5.75 18.09 -6.44
N MET A 14 5.29 19.32 -6.65
CA MET A 14 4.05 19.61 -7.40
C MET A 14 4.16 19.20 -8.87
N GLU A 15 5.27 19.48 -9.55
CA GLU A 15 5.50 19.07 -10.94
C GLU A 15 5.48 17.54 -11.10
N LEU A 16 6.11 16.83 -10.15
CA LEU A 16 6.12 15.37 -10.15
C LEU A 16 4.70 14.79 -9.96
N ILE A 17 3.90 15.37 -9.06
CA ILE A 17 2.51 14.98 -8.83
C ILE A 17 1.65 15.24 -10.08
N LEU A 18 1.74 16.44 -10.67
CA LEU A 18 0.97 16.79 -11.86
C LEU A 18 1.36 15.94 -13.07
N SER A 19 2.65 15.64 -13.25
CA SER A 19 3.11 14.80 -14.37
C SER A 19 2.71 13.33 -14.23
N MET A 20 2.18 12.91 -13.08
CA MET A 20 1.52 11.62 -12.88
C MET A 20 0.03 11.67 -13.24
N GLY A 21 -0.57 12.86 -13.30
CA GLY A 21 -2.02 13.05 -13.55
C GLY A 21 -2.87 13.09 -12.29
N ALA A 22 -2.27 13.19 -11.09
CA ALA A 22 -3.04 13.31 -9.86
C ALA A 22 -3.82 14.64 -9.80
N ASN A 23 -5.08 14.58 -9.42
CA ASN A 23 -5.98 15.73 -9.29
C ASN A 23 -6.32 16.09 -7.83
N SER A 24 -5.86 15.29 -6.86
CA SER A 24 -6.09 15.52 -5.44
C SER A 24 -4.86 15.12 -4.61
N ILE A 25 -4.62 15.85 -3.52
CA ILE A 25 -3.55 15.57 -2.55
C ILE A 25 -4.15 15.54 -1.14
N ARG A 26 -3.85 14.48 -0.39
CA ARG A 26 -4.00 14.44 1.07
C ARG A 26 -2.71 14.93 1.71
N LEU A 27 -2.75 16.14 2.26
CA LEU A 27 -1.62 16.78 2.94
C LEU A 27 -1.52 16.30 4.39
N ALA A 28 -1.25 15.00 4.52
CA ALA A 28 -1.00 14.32 5.78
C ALA A 28 0.35 14.73 6.40
N HIS A 29 0.56 14.65 7.72
CA HIS A 29 -0.43 14.50 8.79
C HIS A 29 -0.53 15.79 9.63
N TYR A 30 -0.35 16.94 9.00
CA TYR A 30 -0.26 18.22 9.68
C TYR A 30 -0.46 19.36 8.66
N GLN A 31 -0.61 20.58 9.16
CA GLN A 31 -0.61 21.77 8.30
C GLN A 31 0.71 21.86 7.51
N HIS A 32 0.60 22.00 6.19
CA HIS A 32 1.76 22.19 5.29
C HIS A 32 2.09 23.69 5.09
N ASP A 33 3.15 23.97 4.35
CA ASP A 33 3.57 25.34 4.04
C ASP A 33 2.52 26.08 3.21
N GLN A 34 2.31 27.37 3.48
CA GLN A 34 1.37 28.22 2.72
C GLN A 34 1.67 28.20 1.22
N TYR A 35 2.94 28.20 0.85
CA TYR A 35 3.33 28.18 -0.54
C TYR A 35 2.92 26.88 -1.25
N PHE A 36 2.87 25.74 -0.54
CA PHE A 36 2.38 24.51 -1.14
C PHE A 36 0.86 24.55 -1.34
N TYR A 37 0.10 25.18 -0.43
CA TYR A 37 -1.33 25.42 -0.64
C TYR A 37 -1.58 26.43 -1.77
N ASP A 38 -0.77 27.48 -1.91
CA ASP A 38 -0.79 28.41 -3.06
C ASP A 38 -0.61 27.64 -4.38
N LEU A 39 0.38 26.72 -4.44
CA LEU A 39 0.58 25.85 -5.59
C LEU A 39 -0.65 24.97 -5.87
N CYS A 40 -1.31 24.43 -4.83
CA CYS A 40 -2.51 23.64 -5.01
C CYS A 40 -3.65 24.48 -5.63
N ASP A 41 -3.84 25.71 -5.17
CA ASP A 41 -4.82 26.64 -5.75
C ASP A 41 -4.49 26.96 -7.23
N GLU A 42 -3.24 27.32 -7.51
CA GLU A 42 -2.78 27.70 -8.86
C GLU A 42 -2.92 26.56 -9.87
N LYS A 43 -2.76 25.31 -9.42
CA LYS A 43 -2.76 24.12 -10.27
C LYS A 43 -4.10 23.39 -10.30
N GLY A 44 -5.09 23.84 -9.51
CA GLY A 44 -6.42 23.25 -9.46
C GLY A 44 -6.45 21.88 -8.78
N ILE A 45 -5.58 21.66 -7.78
CA ILE A 45 -5.54 20.43 -6.99
C ILE A 45 -6.60 20.47 -5.90
N VAL A 46 -7.34 19.38 -5.72
CA VAL A 46 -8.27 19.19 -4.61
C VAL A 46 -7.51 18.72 -3.36
N VAL A 47 -7.61 19.45 -2.25
CA VAL A 47 -6.81 19.22 -1.05
C VAL A 47 -7.65 18.73 0.12
N TRP A 48 -7.15 17.67 0.75
CA TRP A 48 -7.50 17.26 2.11
C TRP A 48 -6.41 17.79 3.04
N ALA A 49 -6.78 18.60 4.04
CA ALA A 49 -5.86 19.14 5.04
C ALA A 49 -6.24 18.65 6.45
N GLU A 50 -5.26 18.34 7.29
CA GLU A 50 -5.49 17.74 8.61
C GLU A 50 -4.54 18.25 9.71
N ILE A 51 -4.93 18.01 10.96
CA ILE A 51 -4.07 18.22 12.14
C ILE A 51 -3.38 16.91 12.56
N PRO A 52 -2.25 16.95 13.29
CA PRO A 52 -1.54 15.75 13.75
C PRO A 52 -2.20 15.08 14.96
N TYR A 53 -3.52 14.93 14.94
CA TYR A 53 -4.24 14.14 15.94
C TYR A 53 -4.28 12.69 15.48
N ILE A 54 -3.25 11.93 15.86
CA ILE A 54 -2.91 10.65 15.21
C ILE A 54 -2.59 9.52 16.19
N THR A 55 -2.92 8.27 15.81
CA THR A 55 -2.57 6.99 16.46
C THR A 55 -3.15 6.74 17.87
N VAL A 56 -2.83 7.59 18.85
CA VAL A 56 -3.24 7.40 20.26
C VAL A 56 -3.85 8.69 20.80
N HIS A 57 -5.08 8.60 21.27
CA HIS A 57 -5.72 9.72 21.96
C HIS A 57 -5.02 10.03 23.29
N MET A 58 -4.63 11.30 23.45
CA MET A 58 -4.09 11.82 24.70
C MET A 58 -5.15 12.68 25.40
N PRO A 59 -5.63 12.32 26.60
CA PRO A 59 -6.61 13.11 27.35
C PRO A 59 -6.14 14.56 27.61
N SER A 60 -4.84 14.75 27.85
CA SER A 60 -4.23 16.08 28.02
C SER A 60 -3.98 16.83 26.71
N GLY A 61 -4.23 16.20 25.56
CA GLY A 61 -3.98 16.76 24.23
C GLY A 61 -5.14 17.60 23.68
N ARG A 62 -6.33 17.55 24.28
CA ARG A 62 -7.56 18.21 23.76
C ARG A 62 -7.35 19.68 23.41
N GLU A 63 -6.83 20.47 24.35
CA GLU A 63 -6.60 21.90 24.12
C GLU A 63 -5.68 22.16 22.92
N ASN A 64 -4.66 21.32 22.74
CA ASN A 64 -3.76 21.41 21.61
C ASN A 64 -4.44 21.03 20.28
N THR A 65 -5.28 19.98 20.25
CA THR A 65 -6.03 19.61 19.04
C THR A 65 -6.98 20.73 18.60
N ILE A 66 -7.68 21.36 19.55
CA ILE A 66 -8.57 22.50 19.27
C ILE A 66 -7.77 23.68 18.73
N ARG A 67 -6.64 24.02 19.37
CA ARG A 67 -5.80 25.13 18.93
C ARG A 67 -5.27 24.91 17.51
N GLN A 68 -4.73 23.73 17.21
CA GLN A 68 -4.22 23.41 15.88
C GLN A 68 -5.32 23.42 14.81
N MET A 69 -6.53 22.94 15.12
CA MET A 69 -7.65 23.01 14.17
C MET A 69 -8.05 24.47 13.89
N LYS A 70 -8.12 25.31 14.92
CA LYS A 70 -8.37 26.75 14.74
C LYS A 70 -7.31 27.43 13.88
N GLU A 71 -6.04 27.12 14.13
CA GLU A 71 -4.91 27.65 13.37
C GLU A 71 -4.94 27.20 11.91
N LEU A 72 -5.16 25.90 11.67
CA LEU A 72 -5.29 25.31 10.34
C LEU A 72 -6.41 25.99 9.55
N ILE A 73 -7.63 26.06 10.09
CA ILE A 73 -8.76 26.68 9.39
C ILE A 73 -8.50 28.17 9.19
N ALA A 74 -8.13 28.93 10.24
CA ALA A 74 -8.00 30.38 10.13
C ALA A 74 -6.91 30.83 9.15
N GLN A 75 -5.80 30.08 9.06
CA GLN A 75 -4.71 30.40 8.15
C GLN A 75 -5.02 29.97 6.71
N ASN A 76 -5.80 28.91 6.53
CA ASN A 76 -6.00 28.27 5.22
C ASN A 76 -7.43 28.44 4.66
N TYR A 77 -8.30 29.19 5.33
CA TYR A 77 -9.71 29.38 4.98
C TYR A 77 -9.92 29.80 3.53
N ASN A 78 -9.02 30.62 2.98
CA ASN A 78 -9.15 31.20 1.65
C ASN A 78 -8.61 30.31 0.53
N HIS A 79 -7.93 29.20 0.83
CA HIS A 79 -7.42 28.28 -0.19
C HIS A 79 -8.58 27.51 -0.82
N THR A 80 -8.87 27.82 -2.08
CA THR A 80 -9.98 27.20 -2.84
C THR A 80 -9.75 25.73 -3.14
N SER A 81 -8.49 25.29 -3.13
CA SER A 81 -8.07 23.89 -3.28
C SER A 81 -8.58 23.01 -2.13
N ILE A 82 -8.64 23.54 -0.91
CA ILE A 82 -9.04 22.74 0.26
C ILE A 82 -10.54 22.51 0.21
N ILE A 83 -10.96 21.25 0.30
CA ILE A 83 -12.39 20.87 0.32
C ILE A 83 -12.85 20.31 1.66
N CYS A 84 -11.91 19.82 2.48
CA CYS A 84 -12.23 19.20 3.76
C CYS A 84 -11.15 19.46 4.82
N TRP A 85 -11.61 19.44 6.07
CA TRP A 85 -10.77 19.54 7.27
C TRP A 85 -10.83 18.22 8.02
N ALA A 86 -9.70 17.52 8.10
CA ALA A 86 -9.66 16.22 8.74
C ALA A 86 -9.32 16.31 10.22
N ILE A 87 -10.15 15.63 11.01
CA ILE A 87 -10.12 15.66 12.47
C ILE A 87 -8.95 14.85 13.02
N SER A 88 -8.76 13.63 12.50
CA SER A 88 -7.76 12.69 13.01
C SER A 88 -7.37 11.61 11.99
N ASN A 89 -6.28 10.90 12.30
CA ASN A 89 -5.78 9.74 11.55
C ASN A 89 -5.53 8.55 12.49
N GLU A 90 -6.11 7.38 12.20
CA GLU A 90 -5.87 6.11 12.90
C GLU A 90 -5.94 6.18 14.44
N ILE A 91 -6.75 7.07 14.98
CA ILE A 91 -6.68 7.47 16.40
C ILE A 91 -7.13 6.39 17.39
N SER A 92 -7.72 5.32 16.88
CA SER A 92 -8.39 4.26 17.63
C SER A 92 -7.50 3.05 17.90
N LEU A 93 -6.16 3.16 17.81
CA LEU A 93 -5.27 2.02 18.05
C LEU A 93 -5.50 1.38 19.43
N GLN A 94 -5.78 2.19 20.45
CA GLN A 94 -6.10 1.75 21.82
C GLN A 94 -7.62 1.62 22.08
N GLY A 95 -8.42 1.58 21.01
CA GLY A 95 -9.88 1.56 21.07
C GLY A 95 -10.52 2.94 21.16
N VAL A 96 -11.85 2.95 21.22
CA VAL A 96 -12.68 4.17 21.25
C VAL A 96 -13.20 4.39 22.67
N THR A 97 -12.89 5.56 23.24
CA THR A 97 -13.36 6.00 24.57
C THR A 97 -14.31 7.18 24.44
N GLU A 98 -15.10 7.46 25.48
CA GLU A 98 -15.98 8.64 25.47
C GLU A 98 -15.18 9.96 25.42
N ASP A 99 -14.00 10.01 26.06
CA ASP A 99 -13.13 11.20 26.02
C ASP A 99 -12.59 11.47 24.60
N LEU A 100 -12.28 10.40 23.86
CA LEU A 100 -11.90 10.46 22.44
C LEU A 100 -13.09 10.95 21.60
N LEU A 101 -14.27 10.35 21.77
CA LEU A 101 -15.48 10.73 21.02
C LEU A 101 -15.86 12.18 21.28
N GLU A 102 -15.81 12.62 22.53
CA GLU A 102 -16.08 14.01 22.90
C GLU A 102 -15.08 14.97 22.24
N ASN A 103 -13.80 14.60 22.17
CA ASN A 103 -12.82 15.41 21.45
C ASN A 103 -13.16 15.54 19.96
N HIS A 104 -13.64 14.47 19.33
CA HIS A 104 -14.04 14.48 17.92
C HIS A 104 -15.31 15.32 17.70
N ARG A 105 -16.30 15.24 18.60
CA ARG A 105 -17.51 16.09 18.53
C ARG A 105 -17.12 17.56 18.60
N ILE A 106 -16.27 17.94 19.57
CA ILE A 106 -15.78 19.32 19.71
C ILE A 106 -15.07 19.79 18.42
N LEU A 107 -14.20 18.96 17.83
CA LEU A 107 -13.47 19.33 16.62
C LEU A 107 -14.37 19.41 15.39
N ASN A 108 -15.35 18.51 15.28
CA ASN A 108 -16.34 18.53 14.21
C ASN A 108 -17.21 19.79 14.29
N ASP A 109 -17.79 20.08 15.47
CA ASP A 109 -18.59 21.28 15.69
C ASP A 109 -17.77 22.55 15.42
N LEU A 110 -16.49 22.56 15.81
CA LEU A 110 -15.58 23.67 15.54
C LEU A 110 -15.34 23.88 14.05
N ILE A 111 -15.16 22.81 13.27
CA ILE A 111 -15.02 22.90 11.80
C ILE A 111 -16.27 23.55 11.23
N HIS A 112 -17.46 23.08 11.58
CA HIS A 112 -18.73 23.61 11.08
C HIS A 112 -19.04 25.02 11.56
N GLU A 113 -18.58 25.41 12.75
CA GLU A 113 -18.70 26.78 13.28
C GLU A 113 -17.79 27.75 12.52
N MET A 114 -16.53 27.38 12.29
CA MET A 114 -15.54 28.26 11.67
C MET A 114 -15.63 28.29 10.14
N ASP A 115 -16.00 27.18 9.52
CA ASP A 115 -16.06 27.03 8.08
C ASP A 115 -17.25 26.16 7.63
N PRO A 116 -18.47 26.72 7.63
CA PRO A 116 -19.66 26.01 7.17
C PRO A 116 -19.67 25.74 5.66
N SER A 117 -18.65 26.16 4.91
CA SER A 117 -18.56 25.95 3.45
C SER A 117 -17.82 24.67 3.06
N ARG A 118 -17.11 24.03 4.01
CA ARG A 118 -16.34 22.81 3.82
C ARG A 118 -16.81 21.70 4.75
N VAL A 119 -16.41 20.47 4.43
CA VAL A 119 -16.84 19.28 5.15
C VAL A 119 -15.77 18.79 6.13
N SER A 120 -16.19 18.16 7.22
CA SER A 120 -15.28 17.46 8.12
C SER A 120 -14.91 16.08 7.57
N ALA A 121 -13.66 15.67 7.79
CA ALA A 121 -13.12 14.39 7.30
C ALA A 121 -12.40 13.60 8.41
N MET A 122 -12.17 12.30 8.17
CA MET A 122 -11.37 11.45 9.06
C MET A 122 -10.82 10.23 8.33
N ALA A 123 -9.59 9.84 8.67
CA ALA A 123 -8.94 8.63 8.19
C ALA A 123 -8.92 7.57 9.30
N ASN A 124 -9.66 6.47 9.11
CA ASN A 124 -9.82 5.42 10.11
C ASN A 124 -8.77 4.33 9.97
N LEU A 125 -8.35 3.78 11.12
CA LEU A 125 -7.51 2.58 11.17
C LEU A 125 -8.30 1.38 10.63
N PHE A 126 -7.66 0.51 9.85
CA PHE A 126 -8.29 -0.70 9.28
C PHE A 126 -8.94 -1.65 10.31
N MET A 127 -8.51 -1.60 11.57
CA MET A 127 -9.08 -2.42 12.65
C MET A 127 -10.32 -1.80 13.30
N LEU A 128 -10.70 -0.57 12.94
CA LEU A 128 -11.90 0.04 13.49
C LEU A 128 -13.14 -0.59 12.86
N GLU A 129 -14.01 -1.17 13.69
CA GLU A 129 -15.31 -1.70 13.26
C GLU A 129 -16.12 -0.62 12.53
N THR A 130 -16.75 -0.99 11.42
CA THR A 130 -17.44 -0.06 10.50
C THR A 130 -18.67 0.59 11.11
N ASP A 131 -19.26 -0.04 12.12
CA ASP A 131 -20.41 0.46 12.89
C ASP A 131 -20.01 1.33 14.09
N SER A 132 -18.72 1.62 14.28
CA SER A 132 -18.24 2.48 15.36
C SER A 132 -18.84 3.89 15.25
N PRO A 133 -19.28 4.50 16.36
CA PRO A 133 -19.80 5.88 16.36
C PRO A 133 -18.76 6.90 15.90
N LEU A 134 -17.47 6.54 15.92
CA LEU A 134 -16.40 7.37 15.40
C LEU A 134 -16.49 7.49 13.86
N VAL A 135 -16.83 6.41 13.15
CA VAL A 135 -16.87 6.35 11.68
C VAL A 135 -17.94 7.28 11.11
N THR A 136 -19.10 7.36 11.76
CA THR A 136 -20.24 8.15 11.29
C THR A 136 -20.20 9.62 11.72
N LEU A 137 -19.25 10.01 12.58
CA LEU A 137 -19.16 11.36 13.12
C LEU A 137 -18.84 12.45 12.08
N PRO A 138 -17.84 12.29 11.20
CA PRO A 138 -17.53 13.31 10.19
C PRO A 138 -18.49 13.24 8.99
N ASP A 139 -18.52 14.32 8.22
CA ASP A 139 -19.32 14.43 6.99
C ASP A 139 -18.86 13.45 5.90
N ILE A 140 -17.54 13.27 5.77
CA ILE A 140 -16.91 12.26 4.91
C ILE A 140 -15.89 11.45 5.71
N ARG A 141 -15.69 10.19 5.33
CA ARG A 141 -14.73 9.31 6.01
C ARG A 141 -13.89 8.55 5.01
N GLY A 142 -12.77 8.03 5.48
CA GLY A 142 -12.03 7.01 4.78
C GLY A 142 -11.43 5.99 5.72
N TYR A 143 -10.90 4.94 5.14
CA TYR A 143 -10.13 3.93 5.84
C TYR A 143 -8.73 3.84 5.23
N ASN A 144 -7.74 3.63 6.09
CA ASN A 144 -6.39 3.28 5.69
C ASN A 144 -6.32 1.76 5.58
N LEU A 145 -6.31 1.22 4.37
CA LEU A 145 -6.33 -0.22 4.11
C LEU A 145 -5.05 -0.67 3.41
N TYR A 146 -4.40 -1.67 3.99
CA TYR A 146 -3.15 -2.23 3.50
C TYR A 146 -3.28 -3.73 3.22
N TYR A 147 -4.46 -4.16 2.74
CA TYR A 147 -4.64 -5.54 2.35
C TYR A 147 -3.79 -5.86 1.13
N GLY A 148 -3.05 -6.97 1.19
CA GLY A 148 -1.98 -7.28 0.24
C GLY A 148 -0.61 -6.74 0.68
N TRP A 149 -0.48 -6.04 1.81
CA TRP A 149 0.83 -5.68 2.36
C TRP A 149 0.99 -6.10 3.83
N TYR A 150 0.32 -5.42 4.76
CA TYR A 150 0.43 -5.77 6.19
C TYR A 150 -0.44 -6.97 6.57
N VAL A 151 -1.61 -7.07 5.97
CA VAL A 151 -2.65 -8.05 6.31
C VAL A 151 -3.36 -8.51 5.04
N GLY A 152 -4.11 -9.61 5.10
CA GLY A 152 -4.97 -10.07 4.00
C GLY A 152 -4.27 -10.25 2.65
N GLU A 153 -5.07 -10.40 1.61
CA GLU A 153 -4.67 -10.40 0.20
C GLU A 153 -5.25 -9.16 -0.51
N MET A 154 -4.79 -8.81 -1.70
CA MET A 154 -5.21 -7.56 -2.37
C MET A 154 -6.72 -7.48 -2.61
N GLU A 155 -7.35 -8.62 -2.90
CA GLU A 155 -8.79 -8.79 -3.12
C GLU A 155 -9.63 -8.57 -1.85
N ASP A 156 -9.01 -8.53 -0.67
CA ASP A 156 -9.73 -8.14 0.54
C ASP A 156 -10.12 -6.65 0.51
N ASN A 157 -9.42 -5.80 -0.25
CA ASN A 157 -9.85 -4.41 -0.47
C ASN A 157 -11.20 -4.37 -1.20
N ASP A 158 -11.34 -5.16 -2.27
CA ASP A 158 -12.55 -5.30 -3.06
C ASP A 158 -13.75 -5.70 -2.19
N ALA A 159 -13.59 -6.81 -1.46
CA ALA A 159 -14.63 -7.34 -0.60
C ALA A 159 -14.99 -6.37 0.54
N TRP A 160 -14.00 -5.66 1.08
CA TRP A 160 -14.23 -4.69 2.15
C TRP A 160 -15.08 -3.51 1.66
N PHE A 161 -14.74 -2.90 0.52
CA PHE A 161 -15.49 -1.76 -0.01
C PHE A 161 -16.90 -2.15 -0.45
N ASP A 162 -17.05 -3.31 -1.10
CA ASP A 162 -18.38 -3.77 -1.55
C ASP A 162 -19.30 -4.05 -0.35
N LYS A 163 -18.78 -4.73 0.68
CA LYS A 163 -19.52 -4.97 1.92
C LYS A 163 -19.87 -3.66 2.63
N PHE A 164 -18.90 -2.75 2.78
CA PHE A 164 -19.15 -1.46 3.44
C PHE A 164 -20.26 -0.68 2.72
N HIS A 165 -20.19 -0.61 1.39
CA HIS A 165 -21.18 0.12 0.60
C HIS A 165 -22.57 -0.54 0.61
N GLU A 166 -22.63 -1.88 0.65
CA GLU A 166 -23.89 -2.61 0.82
C GLU A 166 -24.54 -2.32 2.19
N GLU A 167 -23.74 -2.31 3.27
CA GLU A 167 -24.21 -2.08 4.63
C GLU A 167 -24.50 -0.58 4.92
N HIS A 168 -23.83 0.32 4.21
CA HIS A 168 -23.88 1.77 4.42
C HIS A 168 -23.99 2.57 3.09
N PRO A 169 -25.05 2.38 2.30
CA PRO A 169 -25.13 2.92 0.93
C PRO A 169 -25.16 4.45 0.85
N ASP A 170 -25.65 5.12 1.90
CA ASP A 170 -25.75 6.59 1.96
C ASP A 170 -24.49 7.26 2.56
N VAL A 171 -23.46 6.47 2.89
CA VAL A 171 -22.27 6.94 3.59
C VAL A 171 -21.14 7.18 2.60
N VAL A 172 -20.65 8.43 2.56
CA VAL A 172 -19.53 8.83 1.71
C VAL A 172 -18.22 8.25 2.25
N ILE A 173 -17.64 7.28 1.52
CA ILE A 173 -16.47 6.50 1.94
C ILE A 173 -15.31 6.63 0.93
N GLY A 174 -14.10 6.81 1.45
CA GLY A 174 -12.85 6.93 0.66
C GLY A 174 -11.79 5.92 1.10
N LEU A 175 -10.75 5.78 0.30
CA LEU A 175 -9.53 5.02 0.63
C LEU A 175 -8.41 6.01 0.97
N THR A 176 -8.18 6.26 2.25
CA THR A 176 -7.34 7.39 2.70
C THR A 176 -5.85 7.09 2.79
N GLU A 177 -5.50 5.80 2.83
CA GLU A 177 -4.14 5.28 2.63
C GLU A 177 -4.21 3.86 2.07
N TYR A 178 -3.31 3.56 1.14
CA TYR A 178 -3.01 2.23 0.65
C TYR A 178 -1.64 2.21 -0.05
N GLY A 179 -0.88 1.12 0.06
CA GLY A 179 0.46 1.02 -0.51
C GLY A 179 1.26 -0.17 -0.04
N ALA A 180 2.33 -0.50 -0.77
CA ALA A 180 3.27 -1.56 -0.43
C ALA A 180 4.69 -0.96 -0.37
N ASP A 181 5.50 -1.36 0.61
CA ASP A 181 6.89 -0.87 0.65
C ASP A 181 7.69 -1.57 -0.46
N SER A 182 8.55 -0.82 -1.15
CA SER A 182 9.54 -1.39 -2.06
C SER A 182 10.85 -0.62 -2.02
N THR A 183 11.96 -1.26 -2.32
CA THR A 183 13.19 -0.53 -2.63
C THR A 183 13.57 -0.75 -4.09
N ILE A 184 14.16 0.26 -4.71
CA ILE A 184 14.64 0.17 -6.09
C ILE A 184 15.79 -0.83 -6.30
N LYS A 185 16.36 -1.36 -5.21
CA LYS A 185 17.43 -2.38 -5.26
C LYS A 185 16.87 -3.79 -5.39
N LEU A 186 15.74 -4.07 -4.77
CA LEU A 186 15.18 -5.41 -4.69
C LEU A 186 14.32 -5.70 -5.91
N GLN A 187 14.60 -6.83 -6.56
CA GLN A 187 14.03 -7.17 -7.84
C GLN A 187 13.69 -8.66 -7.85
N SER A 188 12.52 -9.01 -8.38
CA SER A 188 12.11 -10.41 -8.53
C SER A 188 11.29 -10.59 -9.81
N PRO A 189 11.54 -11.67 -10.59
CA PRO A 189 10.66 -12.08 -11.69
C PRO A 189 9.35 -12.70 -11.19
N LYS A 190 9.27 -13.00 -9.89
CA LYS A 190 8.10 -13.56 -9.21
C LYS A 190 7.79 -12.69 -8.00
N PRO A 191 7.16 -11.51 -8.22
CA PRO A 191 6.85 -10.59 -7.13
C PRO A 191 5.87 -11.20 -6.15
N GLU A 192 6.17 -11.12 -4.86
CA GLU A 192 5.37 -11.70 -3.79
C GLU A 192 5.24 -10.76 -2.59
N LYS A 193 4.13 -10.90 -1.88
CA LYS A 193 3.83 -10.09 -0.70
C LYS A 193 4.96 -10.17 0.32
N GLY A 194 5.51 -9.01 0.65
CA GLY A 194 6.53 -8.86 1.69
C GLY A 194 7.97 -9.03 1.20
N ASP A 195 8.21 -9.21 -0.10
CA ASP A 195 9.56 -9.32 -0.67
C ASP A 195 10.27 -7.95 -0.83
N TYR A 196 9.55 -6.85 -0.65
CA TYR A 196 10.00 -5.46 -0.82
C TYR A 196 10.55 -5.13 -2.22
N THR A 197 10.20 -5.95 -3.21
CA THR A 197 10.64 -5.74 -4.59
C THR A 197 9.81 -4.66 -5.25
N GLU A 198 10.45 -3.93 -6.15
CA GLU A 198 9.75 -2.95 -6.95
C GLU A 198 8.66 -3.57 -7.83
N SER A 199 8.88 -4.79 -8.32
CA SER A 199 7.89 -5.53 -9.11
C SER A 199 6.64 -5.88 -8.29
N TYR A 200 6.75 -6.09 -6.98
CA TYR A 200 5.58 -6.32 -6.11
C TYR A 200 4.76 -5.05 -5.88
N GLU A 201 5.40 -3.92 -5.58
CA GLU A 201 4.68 -2.63 -5.45
C GLU A 201 3.95 -2.26 -6.75
N ALA A 202 4.55 -2.57 -7.91
CA ALA A 202 3.89 -2.43 -9.20
C ALA A 202 2.62 -3.31 -9.31
N VAL A 203 2.72 -4.61 -9.03
CA VAL A 203 1.56 -5.53 -9.07
C VAL A 203 0.48 -5.11 -8.07
N TYR A 204 0.87 -4.67 -6.88
CA TYR A 204 -0.04 -4.14 -5.88
C TYR A 204 -0.85 -2.96 -6.42
N HIS A 205 -0.18 -1.98 -7.02
CA HIS A 205 -0.86 -0.79 -7.52
C HIS A 205 -1.65 -1.01 -8.82
N GLU A 206 -1.28 -2.00 -9.65
CA GLU A 206 -2.14 -2.48 -10.76
C GLU A 206 -3.51 -2.92 -10.23
N HIS A 207 -3.53 -3.80 -9.22
CA HIS A 207 -4.77 -4.29 -8.62
C HIS A 207 -5.60 -3.16 -8.03
N MET A 208 -4.97 -2.26 -7.27
CA MET A 208 -5.68 -1.17 -6.59
C MET A 208 -6.35 -0.22 -7.58
N LEU A 209 -5.71 0.09 -8.71
CA LEU A 209 -6.30 0.95 -9.75
C LEU A 209 -7.51 0.30 -10.43
N GLU A 210 -7.43 -1.01 -10.73
CA GLU A 210 -8.59 -1.75 -11.22
C GLU A 210 -9.74 -1.79 -10.22
N MET A 211 -9.42 -2.02 -8.93
CA MET A 211 -10.38 -2.06 -7.83
C MET A 211 -11.13 -0.72 -7.72
N LEU A 212 -10.39 0.39 -7.78
CA LEU A 212 -10.92 1.76 -7.72
C LEU A 212 -11.77 2.10 -8.96
N ALA A 213 -11.30 1.75 -10.16
CA ALA A 213 -12.02 2.02 -11.41
C ALA A 213 -13.41 1.34 -11.46
N LYS A 214 -13.55 0.19 -10.81
CA LYS A 214 -14.82 -0.56 -10.71
C LYS A 214 -15.77 -0.01 -9.63
N ARG A 215 -15.32 0.94 -8.79
CA ARG A 215 -16.04 1.42 -7.59
C ARG A 215 -16.15 2.94 -7.54
N PRO A 216 -16.94 3.55 -8.44
CA PRO A 216 -17.05 5.02 -8.54
C PRO A 216 -17.72 5.68 -7.32
N TYR A 217 -18.28 4.91 -6.38
CA TYR A 217 -18.79 5.43 -5.10
C TYR A 217 -17.68 5.81 -4.11
N ILE A 218 -16.44 5.34 -4.34
CA ILE A 218 -15.28 5.76 -3.55
C ILE A 218 -14.95 7.19 -3.94
N TRP A 219 -15.21 8.15 -3.04
CA TRP A 219 -15.15 9.58 -3.37
C TRP A 219 -13.71 10.07 -3.62
N GLY A 220 -12.73 9.41 -3.00
CA GLY A 220 -11.32 9.76 -3.08
C GLY A 220 -10.43 8.60 -2.66
N SER A 221 -9.29 8.48 -3.33
CA SER A 221 -8.26 7.47 -3.06
C SER A 221 -6.90 8.13 -2.97
N TYR A 222 -6.18 7.90 -1.87
CA TYR A 222 -4.90 8.53 -1.60
C TYR A 222 -3.82 7.47 -1.42
N VAL A 223 -2.94 7.37 -2.42
CA VAL A 223 -1.76 6.50 -2.36
C VAL A 223 -0.95 6.88 -1.13
N TRP A 224 -0.58 5.88 -0.35
CA TRP A 224 0.43 6.01 0.69
C TRP A 224 1.71 5.32 0.20
N ASN A 225 2.66 6.05 -0.39
CA ASN A 225 2.62 7.51 -0.55
C ASN A 225 3.35 8.01 -1.81
N MET A 226 3.30 9.32 -2.10
CA MET A 226 3.91 9.86 -3.33
C MET A 226 5.45 9.73 -3.32
N PHE A 227 6.08 10.04 -2.18
CA PHE A 227 7.54 10.09 -2.06
C PHE A 227 8.01 9.35 -0.82
N GLU A 228 9.05 8.53 -0.90
CA GLU A 228 9.62 7.95 0.33
C GLU A 228 9.94 9.06 1.35
N PHE A 229 9.81 8.75 2.64
CA PHE A 229 10.01 9.74 3.69
C PHE A 229 10.70 9.15 4.90
N ALA A 230 11.29 10.02 5.73
CA ALA A 230 11.99 9.62 6.92
C ALA A 230 11.01 9.12 8.00
N ALA A 231 11.27 7.92 8.51
CA ALA A 231 10.59 7.32 9.64
C ALA A 231 11.66 6.66 10.52
N ALA A 232 12.24 7.42 11.44
CA ALA A 232 13.45 7.02 12.19
C ALA A 232 13.31 5.70 12.97
N GLY A 233 12.09 5.31 13.31
CA GLY A 233 11.81 4.02 13.99
C GLY A 233 11.73 2.80 13.06
N ARG A 234 11.83 2.97 11.73
CA ARG A 234 11.77 1.86 10.78
C ARG A 234 13.14 1.24 10.54
N ASP A 235 13.17 -0.08 10.42
CA ASP A 235 14.34 -0.88 10.07
C ASP A 235 13.88 -2.08 9.21
N GLU A 236 13.52 -1.77 7.97
CA GLU A 236 12.94 -2.72 7.01
C GLU A 236 13.70 -2.63 5.67
N ALA A 237 13.57 -3.66 4.84
CA ALA A 237 14.13 -3.71 3.47
C ALA A 237 15.65 -3.47 3.33
N GLY A 238 16.42 -3.60 4.42
CA GLY A 238 17.86 -3.34 4.43
C GLY A 238 18.25 -1.86 4.30
N ASP A 239 17.33 -0.92 4.52
CA ASP A 239 17.54 0.51 4.35
C ASP A 239 16.83 1.34 5.45
N PRO A 240 17.37 1.33 6.69
CA PRO A 240 16.67 1.81 7.87
C PRO A 240 16.37 3.32 7.86
N GLY A 241 15.41 3.71 8.70
CA GLY A 241 15.04 5.10 8.97
C GLY A 241 14.10 5.72 7.94
N LYS A 242 13.51 4.91 7.05
CA LYS A 242 12.63 5.36 5.97
C LYS A 242 11.38 4.50 5.87
N ASN A 243 10.31 5.11 5.38
CA ASN A 243 9.18 4.42 4.79
C ASN A 243 9.38 4.43 3.27
N HIS A 244 9.30 3.26 2.65
CA HIS A 244 9.62 3.05 1.24
C HIS A 244 8.40 2.76 0.37
N LYS A 245 7.19 3.10 0.84
CA LYS A 245 5.97 3.02 0.02
C LYS A 245 5.85 4.12 -1.05
N GLY A 246 6.86 4.98 -1.14
CA GLY A 246 6.89 6.09 -2.08
C GLY A 246 6.88 5.59 -3.53
N LEU A 247 5.99 6.12 -4.36
CA LEU A 247 6.08 5.94 -5.83
C LEU A 247 7.35 6.56 -6.43
N ILE A 248 7.94 7.53 -5.72
CA ILE A 248 9.20 8.19 -6.05
C ILE A 248 10.15 8.10 -4.85
N THR A 249 11.45 7.93 -5.11
CA THR A 249 12.48 7.88 -4.06
C THR A 249 12.54 9.14 -3.21
N PHE A 250 13.11 9.00 -2.01
CA PHE A 250 13.15 10.08 -1.02
C PHE A 250 13.76 11.38 -1.56
N ASP A 251 14.76 11.28 -2.44
CA ASP A 251 15.46 12.42 -3.05
C ASP A 251 14.83 12.91 -4.36
N ARG A 252 13.62 12.45 -4.70
CA ARG A 252 12.83 12.83 -5.90
C ARG A 252 13.40 12.38 -7.26
N LYS A 253 14.53 11.65 -7.28
CA LYS A 253 15.24 11.36 -8.54
C LYS A 253 14.75 10.15 -9.30
N VAL A 254 14.19 9.15 -8.62
CA VAL A 254 13.79 7.89 -9.26
C VAL A 254 12.31 7.69 -9.08
N LYS A 255 11.59 7.75 -10.20
CA LYS A 255 10.21 7.27 -10.32
C LYS A 255 10.25 5.74 -10.41
N LYS A 256 9.59 5.07 -9.48
CA LYS A 256 9.45 3.61 -9.47
C LYS A 256 8.47 3.16 -10.54
N ASP A 257 8.45 1.87 -10.86
CA ASP A 257 7.51 1.35 -11.87
C ASP A 257 6.05 1.65 -11.49
N ALA A 258 5.70 1.58 -10.21
CA ALA A 258 4.36 1.91 -9.70
C ALA A 258 3.92 3.36 -10.00
N TYR A 259 4.83 4.33 -10.11
CA TYR A 259 4.48 5.69 -10.55
C TYR A 259 3.83 5.67 -11.95
N TYR A 260 4.34 4.82 -12.85
CA TYR A 260 3.92 4.82 -14.24
C TYR A 260 2.59 4.11 -14.46
N ILE A 261 2.15 3.20 -13.59
CA ILE A 261 0.77 2.68 -13.69
C ILE A 261 -0.24 3.78 -13.34
N TYR A 262 0.00 4.59 -12.31
CA TYR A 262 -0.83 5.77 -12.04
C TYR A 262 -0.83 6.75 -13.21
N LYS A 263 0.35 7.02 -13.79
CA LYS A 263 0.44 7.87 -14.98
C LYS A 263 -0.39 7.32 -16.14
N ALA A 264 -0.41 6.00 -16.33
CA ALA A 264 -1.17 5.36 -17.40
C ALA A 264 -2.68 5.51 -17.23
N TRP A 265 -3.17 5.46 -15.98
CA TRP A 265 -4.58 5.62 -15.66
C TRP A 265 -5.03 7.10 -15.61
N TRP A 266 -4.16 8.02 -15.20
CA TRP A 266 -4.57 9.39 -14.83
C TRP A 266 -4.07 10.49 -15.75
N SER A 267 -2.96 10.29 -16.47
CA SER A 267 -2.39 11.32 -17.33
C SER A 267 -2.95 11.22 -18.75
N GLU A 268 -3.29 12.39 -19.32
CA GLU A 268 -3.67 12.51 -20.74
C GLU A 268 -2.44 12.62 -21.66
N ASP A 269 -1.23 12.85 -21.11
CA ASP A 269 -0.01 12.96 -21.90
C ASP A 269 0.42 11.57 -22.42
N PRO A 270 0.46 11.33 -23.74
CA PRO A 270 0.81 10.03 -24.28
C PRO A 270 2.21 9.58 -23.86
N PHE A 271 2.33 8.36 -23.33
CA PHE A 271 3.62 7.78 -22.96
C PHE A 271 3.61 6.25 -23.01
N VAL A 272 4.82 5.68 -23.03
CA VAL A 272 5.07 4.27 -22.75
C VAL A 272 6.22 4.16 -21.74
N HIS A 273 6.20 3.16 -20.88
CA HIS A 273 7.25 2.89 -19.89
C HIS A 273 7.47 1.39 -19.75
N ILE A 274 8.69 0.93 -20.00
CA ILE A 274 9.10 -0.46 -19.77
C ILE A 274 9.46 -0.64 -18.29
N CYS A 275 8.73 -1.53 -17.63
CA CYS A 275 8.96 -1.91 -16.23
C CYS A 275 10.18 -2.83 -16.09
N GLY A 276 10.70 -2.94 -14.87
CA GLY A 276 11.78 -3.87 -14.53
C GLY A 276 13.14 -3.44 -15.09
N ARG A 277 13.33 -2.16 -15.41
CA ARG A 277 14.62 -1.64 -15.90
C ARG A 277 15.79 -1.82 -14.92
N ARG A 278 15.48 -1.93 -13.63
CA ARG A 278 16.45 -2.22 -12.56
C ARG A 278 16.64 -3.72 -12.33
N TYR A 279 15.73 -4.56 -12.86
CA TYR A 279 15.89 -6.00 -12.98
C TYR A 279 16.62 -6.36 -14.29
N HIS A 280 17.89 -5.98 -14.33
CA HIS A 280 18.76 -6.09 -15.50
C HIS A 280 19.29 -7.53 -15.70
N ASP A 281 19.80 -8.15 -14.64
CA ASP A 281 20.39 -9.50 -14.68
C ASP A 281 19.31 -10.56 -14.43
N ARG A 282 18.96 -11.33 -15.46
CA ARG A 282 17.83 -12.27 -15.45
C ARG A 282 18.30 -13.71 -15.59
N ILE A 283 17.74 -14.59 -14.76
CA ILE A 283 18.17 -16.00 -14.68
C ILE A 283 17.23 -16.95 -15.41
N GLU A 284 16.03 -16.51 -15.77
CA GLU A 284 15.04 -17.26 -16.51
C GLU A 284 15.42 -17.35 -18.01
N GLU A 285 14.95 -18.38 -18.71
CA GLU A 285 15.14 -18.51 -20.17
C GLU A 285 14.15 -17.65 -20.96
N THR A 286 13.00 -17.36 -20.36
CA THR A 286 11.95 -16.52 -20.92
C THR A 286 11.49 -15.59 -19.83
N THR A 287 11.64 -14.29 -20.07
CA THR A 287 11.35 -13.25 -19.10
C THR A 287 10.09 -12.48 -19.48
N GLU A 288 9.37 -11.99 -18.48
CA GLU A 288 8.28 -11.05 -18.71
C GLU A 288 8.85 -9.65 -18.97
N ILE A 289 8.42 -9.05 -20.08
CA ILE A 289 8.56 -7.62 -20.33
C ILE A 289 7.19 -6.99 -20.12
N LYS A 290 7.03 -6.28 -19.01
CA LYS A 290 5.84 -5.51 -18.68
C LYS A 290 6.03 -4.06 -19.13
N VAL A 291 4.99 -3.48 -19.73
CA VAL A 291 4.96 -2.09 -20.16
C VAL A 291 3.69 -1.44 -19.62
N TYR A 292 3.81 -0.20 -19.13
CA TYR A 292 2.67 0.67 -18.82
C TYR A 292 2.55 1.76 -19.87
N ALA A 293 1.32 1.99 -20.34
CA ALA A 293 1.03 3.02 -21.34
C ALA A 293 -0.44 3.45 -21.27
N ASN A 294 -0.71 4.70 -21.63
CA ASN A 294 -2.07 5.19 -21.89
C ASN A 294 -2.46 5.11 -23.38
N ALA A 295 -1.58 4.55 -24.23
CA ALA A 295 -1.91 4.14 -25.60
C ALA A 295 -2.71 2.82 -25.61
N PRO A 296 -3.57 2.58 -26.61
CA PRO A 296 -4.39 1.35 -26.68
C PRO A 296 -3.58 0.10 -27.02
N GLU A 297 -2.48 0.26 -27.76
CA GLU A 297 -1.58 -0.80 -28.19
C GLU A 297 -0.12 -0.40 -27.95
N VAL A 298 0.71 -1.40 -27.62
CA VAL A 298 2.17 -1.25 -27.49
C VAL A 298 2.83 -2.26 -28.41
N LYS A 299 3.82 -1.79 -29.16
CA LYS A 299 4.71 -2.66 -29.95
C LYS A 299 6.05 -2.81 -29.23
N LEU A 300 6.57 -4.04 -29.20
CA LEU A 300 7.88 -4.37 -28.64
C LEU A 300 8.84 -4.83 -29.74
N TYR A 301 10.07 -4.38 -29.65
CA TYR A 301 11.21 -4.80 -30.46
C TYR A 301 12.30 -5.40 -29.56
N VAL A 302 12.93 -6.47 -30.04
CA VAL A 302 14.06 -7.15 -29.40
C VAL A 302 15.21 -7.18 -30.41
N ASP A 303 16.33 -6.52 -30.10
CA ASP A 303 17.50 -6.39 -30.98
C ASP A 303 17.15 -5.92 -32.40
N ASP A 304 16.45 -4.77 -32.47
CA ASP A 304 15.99 -4.11 -33.70
C ASP A 304 14.99 -4.92 -34.55
N LYS A 305 14.46 -6.04 -34.02
CA LYS A 305 13.44 -6.86 -34.67
C LYS A 305 12.12 -6.74 -33.95
N GLU A 306 11.04 -6.56 -34.70
CA GLU A 306 9.70 -6.60 -34.15
C GLU A 306 9.47 -7.95 -33.46
N PHE A 307 9.09 -7.90 -32.18
CA PHE A 307 8.73 -9.06 -31.39
C PHE A 307 7.23 -9.30 -31.41
N GLY A 308 6.44 -8.23 -31.24
CA GLY A 308 4.99 -8.29 -31.34
C GLY A 308 4.32 -6.99 -30.92
N THR A 309 3.00 -6.94 -31.13
CA THR A 309 2.12 -5.85 -30.69
C THR A 309 1.04 -6.43 -29.78
N VAL A 310 0.78 -5.78 -28.64
CA VAL A 310 -0.23 -6.19 -27.65
C VAL A 310 -1.18 -5.02 -27.41
N ALA A 311 -2.48 -5.32 -27.33
CA ALA A 311 -3.52 -4.40 -26.88
C ALA A 311 -3.84 -4.65 -25.40
N SER A 312 -4.23 -3.61 -24.66
CA SER A 312 -4.65 -3.72 -23.27
C SER A 312 -5.71 -2.66 -22.92
N ASP A 313 -6.67 -3.03 -22.08
CA ASP A 313 -7.74 -2.16 -21.58
C ASP A 313 -7.52 -1.69 -20.13
N ASN A 314 -6.54 -2.28 -19.43
CA ASN A 314 -6.16 -1.91 -18.06
C ASN A 314 -4.80 -1.19 -17.97
N HIS A 315 -4.28 -0.75 -19.12
CA HIS A 315 -3.00 -0.04 -19.26
C HIS A 315 -1.74 -0.88 -18.98
N VAL A 316 -1.87 -2.19 -18.81
CA VAL A 316 -0.76 -3.13 -18.58
C VAL A 316 -0.57 -4.04 -19.79
N PHE A 317 0.62 -4.01 -20.37
CA PHE A 317 1.00 -4.81 -21.54
C PHE A 317 2.10 -5.80 -21.15
N ARG A 318 1.97 -7.06 -21.55
CA ARG A 318 2.89 -8.14 -21.14
C ARG A 318 3.37 -8.93 -22.36
N PHE A 319 4.68 -9.10 -22.45
CA PHE A 319 5.34 -9.92 -23.45
C PHE A 319 6.20 -10.99 -22.78
N SER A 320 6.18 -12.22 -23.28
CA SER A 320 7.04 -13.31 -22.81
C SER A 320 8.22 -13.47 -23.77
N VAL A 321 9.38 -12.90 -23.43
CA VAL A 321 10.54 -12.79 -24.33
C VAL A 321 11.62 -13.82 -23.96
N PRO A 322 11.98 -14.75 -24.88
CA PRO A 322 13.14 -15.61 -24.69
C PRO A 322 14.45 -14.80 -24.71
N ILE A 323 15.36 -15.09 -23.77
CA ILE A 323 16.65 -14.40 -23.66
C ILE A 323 17.80 -15.40 -23.63
N SER A 324 18.93 -15.05 -24.26
CA SER A 324 20.11 -15.93 -24.38
C SER A 324 21.45 -15.20 -24.18
N GLY A 325 21.41 -13.89 -23.98
CA GLY A 325 22.57 -13.04 -23.72
C GLY A 325 22.11 -11.63 -23.36
N THR A 326 22.81 -10.61 -23.84
CA THR A 326 22.37 -9.22 -23.76
C THR A 326 21.35 -8.94 -24.86
N HIS A 327 20.21 -8.38 -24.50
CA HIS A 327 19.16 -7.97 -25.42
C HIS A 327 18.78 -6.52 -25.19
N LYS A 328 18.66 -5.76 -26.28
CA LYS A 328 18.10 -4.39 -26.25
C LYS A 328 16.63 -4.43 -26.57
N LEU A 329 15.85 -3.80 -25.71
CA LEU A 329 14.41 -3.72 -25.81
C LEU A 329 14.01 -2.28 -26.15
N TYR A 330 13.12 -2.14 -27.10
CA TYR A 330 12.55 -0.87 -27.52
C TYR A 330 11.04 -1.03 -27.65
N THR A 331 10.27 -0.09 -27.12
CA THR A 331 8.81 -0.08 -27.22
C THR A 331 8.31 1.21 -27.85
N SER A 332 7.19 1.13 -28.55
CA SER A 332 6.50 2.27 -29.14
C SER A 332 4.99 2.17 -28.92
N ALA A 333 4.33 3.32 -28.76
CA ALA A 333 2.88 3.38 -28.72
C ALA A 333 2.30 3.13 -30.12
N VAL A 334 1.15 2.45 -30.17
CA VAL A 334 0.31 2.34 -31.37
C VAL A 334 -1.05 2.96 -31.04
N ILE A 335 -1.43 4.00 -31.78
CA ILE A 335 -2.67 4.77 -31.58
C ILE A 335 -3.40 4.82 -32.92
N ASP A 336 -4.68 4.47 -32.93
CA ASP A 336 -5.50 4.39 -34.16
C ASP A 336 -4.87 3.54 -35.28
N GLY A 337 -4.14 2.48 -34.91
CA GLY A 337 -3.44 1.58 -35.83
C GLY A 337 -2.16 2.18 -36.43
N VAL A 338 -1.71 3.33 -35.96
CA VAL A 338 -0.46 3.99 -36.38
C VAL A 338 0.57 3.89 -35.26
N GLU A 339 1.78 3.46 -35.61
CA GLU A 339 2.90 3.43 -34.68
C GLU A 339 3.52 4.82 -34.51
N HIS A 340 3.68 5.24 -33.26
CA HIS A 340 4.27 6.50 -32.83
C HIS A 340 5.65 6.24 -32.20
N ALA A 341 6.68 6.15 -33.05
CA ALA A 341 8.05 5.84 -32.63
C ALA A 341 8.69 6.90 -31.72
N GLU A 342 8.14 8.12 -31.70
CA GLU A 342 8.51 9.21 -30.79
C GLU A 342 7.99 9.01 -29.36
N ILE A 343 6.92 8.21 -29.19
CA ILE A 343 6.37 7.82 -27.89
C ILE A 343 6.95 6.44 -27.58
N SER A 344 8.18 6.45 -27.09
CA SER A 344 8.97 5.23 -26.92
C SER A 344 9.74 5.18 -25.61
N ASP A 345 10.06 3.98 -25.17
CA ASP A 345 10.98 3.71 -24.07
C ASP A 345 11.90 2.54 -24.42
N THR A 346 13.07 2.47 -23.78
CA THR A 346 14.08 1.45 -24.06
C THR A 346 14.73 0.96 -22.77
N MET A 347 15.08 -0.33 -22.76
CA MET A 347 15.91 -0.90 -21.71
C MET A 347 16.83 -2.00 -22.25
N GLU A 348 17.79 -2.40 -21.43
CA GLU A 348 18.66 -3.55 -21.69
C GLU A 348 18.39 -4.62 -20.63
N VAL A 349 18.40 -5.89 -21.05
CA VAL A 349 18.33 -7.05 -20.15
C VAL A 349 19.44 -8.03 -20.50
N VAL A 350 19.95 -8.74 -19.50
CA VAL A 350 21.04 -9.70 -19.68
C VAL A 350 20.68 -11.03 -19.06
N LYS A 351 20.74 -12.08 -19.88
CA LYS A 351 20.70 -13.46 -19.41
C LYS A 351 21.99 -13.79 -18.65
N VAL A 352 21.86 -14.14 -17.38
CA VAL A 352 22.96 -14.57 -16.51
C VAL A 352 22.73 -16.01 -16.02
N SER A 353 23.80 -16.69 -15.61
CA SER A 353 23.72 -18.06 -15.08
C SER A 353 23.42 -18.13 -13.58
N GLU A 354 23.73 -17.07 -12.84
CA GLU A 354 23.56 -16.99 -11.38
C GLU A 354 22.78 -15.71 -11.03
N PRO A 355 21.92 -15.73 -9.99
CA PRO A 355 21.19 -14.54 -9.56
C PRO A 355 22.13 -13.42 -9.11
N ASN A 356 21.78 -12.16 -9.42
CA ASN A 356 22.49 -11.03 -8.87
C ASN A 356 22.18 -10.89 -7.36
N PRO A 357 23.18 -11.01 -6.48
CA PRO A 357 22.95 -11.00 -5.03
C PRO A 357 22.44 -9.65 -4.50
N GLU A 358 22.54 -8.55 -5.26
CA GLU A 358 22.02 -7.24 -4.85
C GLU A 358 20.49 -7.13 -4.95
N TYR A 359 19.84 -8.00 -5.73
CA TYR A 359 18.38 -8.03 -5.89
C TYR A 359 17.64 -8.63 -4.71
N PHE A 360 18.39 -9.22 -3.78
CA PHE A 360 17.85 -9.90 -2.61
C PHE A 360 18.52 -9.31 -1.38
N VAL A 361 17.76 -9.11 -0.30
CA VAL A 361 18.38 -8.90 1.01
C VAL A 361 18.71 -10.28 1.58
N SER A 362 19.84 -10.39 2.29
CA SER A 362 20.18 -11.64 3.00
C SER A 362 19.03 -12.05 3.92
N ALA A 363 18.78 -13.36 4.05
CA ALA A 363 17.72 -13.92 4.88
C ALA A 363 17.73 -13.40 6.34
N ASP A 364 18.87 -12.91 6.81
CA ASP A 364 19.06 -12.29 8.12
C ASP A 364 18.44 -10.89 8.28
N LYS A 365 18.15 -10.19 7.17
CA LYS A 365 17.73 -8.76 7.14
C LYS A 365 16.47 -8.48 6.34
N VAL A 366 16.05 -9.38 5.46
CA VAL A 366 14.65 -9.55 5.07
C VAL A 366 14.35 -11.00 5.36
N ARG A 367 13.41 -11.26 6.27
CA ARG A 367 12.82 -12.58 6.36
C ARG A 367 12.01 -12.78 5.10
N ASN A 368 12.65 -13.33 4.07
CA ASN A 368 11.97 -13.92 2.93
C ASN A 368 11.71 -15.38 3.31
N TRP A 369 10.43 -15.68 3.46
CA TRP A 369 9.88 -16.92 4.00
C TRP A 369 9.74 -18.02 2.93
N PHE A 370 10.56 -17.92 1.89
CA PHE A 370 10.30 -18.50 0.57
C PHE A 370 11.25 -19.64 0.20
N ASP A 371 11.90 -20.25 1.19
CA ASP A 371 12.12 -21.67 1.01
C ASP A 371 10.73 -22.32 1.01
N GLU A 372 10.34 -22.93 -0.11
CA GLU A 372 9.31 -23.97 -0.11
C GLU A 372 9.85 -25.12 0.74
N THR A 373 9.83 -24.94 2.06
CA THR A 373 10.05 -26.04 2.97
C THR A 373 8.92 -27.02 2.70
N GLU A 374 9.25 -28.19 2.14
CA GLU A 374 8.29 -29.29 2.01
C GLU A 374 7.77 -29.64 3.40
N ILE A 375 6.58 -29.14 3.72
CA ILE A 375 5.90 -29.47 4.96
C ILE A 375 5.24 -30.82 4.76
N ALA A 376 5.72 -31.84 5.47
CA ALA A 376 5.14 -33.17 5.42
C ALA A 376 3.63 -33.13 5.75
N GLU A 377 2.81 -33.67 4.85
CA GLU A 377 1.37 -33.78 5.01
C GLU A 377 0.94 -35.24 5.10
N GLU A 378 -0.05 -35.52 5.93
CA GLU A 378 -0.72 -36.81 5.95
C GLU A 378 -2.16 -36.65 5.46
N ASP A 379 -2.53 -37.42 4.44
CA ASP A 379 -3.83 -37.30 3.76
C ASP A 379 -5.00 -37.39 4.75
N GLY A 380 -5.83 -36.34 4.78
CA GLY A 380 -6.99 -36.25 5.67
C GLY A 380 -6.69 -35.74 7.08
N TYR A 381 -5.47 -35.28 7.37
CA TYR A 381 -5.07 -34.66 8.64
C TYR A 381 -4.66 -33.20 8.45
N PHE A 382 -4.70 -32.42 9.53
CA PHE A 382 -4.23 -31.03 9.48
C PHE A 382 -2.72 -30.98 9.36
N SER A 383 -2.22 -29.91 8.72
CA SER A 383 -0.79 -29.61 8.57
C SER A 383 -0.57 -28.11 8.77
N LEU A 384 0.69 -27.65 8.76
CA LEU A 384 0.97 -26.21 8.74
C LEU A 384 0.44 -25.51 7.47
N ASN A 385 0.11 -26.24 6.40
CA ASN A 385 -0.56 -25.68 5.22
C ASN A 385 -2.06 -25.48 5.43
N SER A 386 -2.66 -26.13 6.43
CA SER A 386 -4.07 -25.93 6.76
C SER A 386 -4.28 -24.54 7.34
N THR A 387 -5.43 -23.95 7.03
CA THR A 387 -5.79 -22.62 7.52
C THR A 387 -6.10 -22.67 9.01
N MET A 388 -5.88 -21.56 9.71
CA MET A 388 -6.17 -21.51 11.14
C MET A 388 -7.67 -21.65 11.44
N GLY A 389 -8.54 -21.25 10.53
CA GLY A 389 -9.99 -21.46 10.62
C GLY A 389 -10.37 -22.94 10.56
N GLU A 390 -9.79 -23.70 9.63
CA GLU A 390 -9.97 -25.15 9.54
C GLU A 390 -9.49 -25.87 10.81
N ILE A 391 -8.29 -25.52 11.29
CA ILE A 391 -7.72 -26.10 12.52
C ILE A 391 -8.58 -25.73 13.74
N SER A 392 -9.06 -24.48 13.84
CA SER A 392 -9.86 -23.99 14.96
C SER A 392 -11.28 -24.57 15.01
N ALA A 393 -11.82 -25.03 13.87
CA ALA A 393 -13.11 -25.71 13.84
C ALA A 393 -13.06 -27.09 14.53
N ASN A 394 -11.87 -27.71 14.63
CA ASN A 394 -11.66 -28.95 15.35
C ASN A 394 -11.27 -28.67 16.82
N PRO A 395 -11.95 -29.26 17.83
CA PRO A 395 -11.65 -28.98 19.24
C PRO A 395 -10.19 -29.26 19.67
N LYS A 396 -9.55 -30.29 19.09
CA LYS A 396 -8.14 -30.59 19.36
C LYS A 396 -7.20 -29.62 18.66
N GLY A 397 -7.54 -29.25 17.41
CA GLY A 397 -6.79 -28.25 16.65
C GLY A 397 -6.86 -26.87 17.32
N LYS A 398 -8.05 -26.46 17.76
CA LYS A 398 -8.27 -25.22 18.52
C LYS A 398 -7.44 -25.17 19.80
N ALA A 399 -7.43 -26.23 20.59
CA ALA A 399 -6.62 -26.28 21.81
C ALA A 399 -5.12 -26.12 21.52
N LEU A 400 -4.64 -26.72 20.43
CA LEU A 400 -3.25 -26.62 19.99
C LEU A 400 -2.90 -25.19 19.53
N LEU A 401 -3.78 -24.54 18.76
CA LEU A 401 -3.64 -23.14 18.36
C LEU A 401 -3.69 -22.19 19.57
N ASP A 402 -4.66 -22.36 20.46
CA ASP A 402 -4.81 -21.53 21.66
C ASP A 402 -3.53 -21.59 22.54
N GLN A 403 -2.94 -22.80 22.68
CA GLN A 403 -1.68 -22.99 23.39
C GLN A 403 -0.50 -22.28 22.69
N MET A 404 -0.42 -22.40 21.37
CA MET A 404 0.63 -21.76 20.57
C MET A 404 0.53 -20.23 20.64
N MET A 405 -0.67 -19.68 20.46
CA MET A 405 -0.93 -18.24 20.51
C MET A 405 -0.63 -17.65 21.89
N ALA A 406 -0.93 -18.38 22.97
CA ALA A 406 -0.58 -17.97 24.34
C ALA A 406 0.94 -17.86 24.55
N VAL A 407 1.73 -18.76 23.95
CA VAL A 407 3.19 -18.70 24.00
C VAL A 407 3.74 -17.54 23.16
N MET A 408 3.11 -17.24 22.02
CA MET A 408 3.53 -16.13 21.15
C MET A 408 3.22 -14.74 21.73
N THR A 409 2.04 -14.56 22.34
CA THR A 409 1.65 -13.30 22.99
C THR A 409 2.53 -12.99 24.21
N ALA A 410 3.02 -14.00 24.93
CA ALA A 410 3.95 -13.82 26.04
C ALA A 410 5.35 -13.32 25.61
N LYS A 411 5.75 -13.51 24.34
CA LYS A 411 7.06 -13.10 23.81
C LYS A 411 7.07 -11.74 23.10
N THR A 412 5.91 -11.23 22.70
CA THR A 412 5.74 -10.00 21.90
C THR A 412 5.45 -8.75 22.74
N ALA A 413 5.59 -8.84 24.07
CA ALA A 413 5.34 -7.76 25.04
C ALA A 413 6.40 -6.64 25.00
N GLY A 414 6.56 -6.01 23.83
CA GLY A 414 7.43 -4.86 23.55
C GLY A 414 6.64 -3.69 22.97
N GLY A 415 5.65 -3.18 23.71
CA GLY A 415 5.30 -1.75 23.68
C GLY A 415 4.29 -1.19 22.67
N MET A 416 3.86 -1.90 21.62
CA MET A 416 2.85 -1.37 20.66
C MET A 416 1.54 -2.19 20.57
N GLY A 417 1.45 -3.36 21.21
CA GLY A 417 0.28 -4.25 21.15
C GLY A 417 -0.52 -4.38 22.46
N GLU A 418 -0.07 -3.77 23.57
CA GLU A 418 -0.81 -3.86 24.83
C GLU A 418 -2.14 -3.08 24.74
N GLY A 419 -3.25 -3.81 24.90
CA GLY A 419 -4.60 -3.24 24.90
C GLY A 419 -5.26 -3.08 23.53
N VAL A 420 -4.59 -3.47 22.43
CA VAL A 420 -5.17 -3.43 21.08
C VAL A 420 -6.24 -4.54 20.96
N LYS A 421 -7.48 -4.16 20.69
CA LYS A 421 -8.55 -5.12 20.38
C LYS A 421 -8.47 -5.51 18.91
N VAL A 422 -8.45 -6.81 18.64
CA VAL A 422 -8.49 -7.36 17.29
C VAL A 422 -9.94 -7.37 16.79
N SER A 423 -10.22 -6.74 15.65
CA SER A 423 -11.58 -6.68 15.07
C SER A 423 -12.08 -8.04 14.59
N LYS A 424 -13.39 -8.19 14.40
CA LYS A 424 -13.97 -9.44 13.84
C LYS A 424 -13.45 -9.72 12.44
N GLU A 425 -13.30 -8.68 11.62
CA GLU A 425 -12.78 -8.74 10.27
C GLU A 425 -11.33 -9.23 10.28
N MET A 426 -10.50 -8.72 11.20
CA MET A 426 -9.14 -9.20 11.37
C MET A 426 -9.11 -10.68 11.77
N HIS A 427 -9.98 -11.12 12.70
CA HIS A 427 -10.07 -12.55 13.03
C HIS A 427 -10.43 -13.40 11.80
N ALA A 428 -11.32 -12.91 10.93
CA ALA A 428 -11.70 -13.61 9.70
C ALA A 428 -10.54 -13.66 8.68
N ILE A 429 -9.77 -12.60 8.54
CA ILE A 429 -8.56 -12.56 7.70
C ILE A 429 -7.51 -13.55 8.21
N VAL A 430 -7.21 -13.46 9.51
CA VAL A 430 -6.25 -14.31 10.20
C VAL A 430 -6.67 -15.79 10.11
N ALA A 431 -7.96 -16.10 10.24
CA ALA A 431 -8.49 -17.44 10.11
C ALA A 431 -8.29 -18.05 8.71
N ARG A 432 -8.23 -17.24 7.64
CA ARG A 432 -8.03 -17.72 6.26
C ARG A 432 -6.57 -18.05 5.94
N GLN A 433 -5.61 -17.63 6.77
CA GLN A 433 -4.20 -17.86 6.48
C GLN A 433 -3.76 -19.28 6.88
N PRO A 434 -2.94 -19.96 6.05
CA PRO A 434 -2.21 -21.15 6.45
C PRO A 434 -1.37 -20.88 7.69
N LEU A 435 -1.35 -21.82 8.65
CA LEU A 435 -0.60 -21.63 9.89
C LEU A 435 0.90 -21.39 9.64
N LYS A 436 1.48 -21.99 8.60
CA LYS A 436 2.88 -21.75 8.18
C LYS A 436 3.15 -20.28 7.90
N ARG A 437 2.18 -19.52 7.35
CA ARG A 437 2.36 -18.09 7.08
C ARG A 437 2.34 -17.26 8.35
N LEU A 438 1.64 -17.67 9.41
CA LEU A 438 1.67 -16.96 10.69
C LEU A 438 2.96 -17.21 11.47
N LEU A 439 3.41 -18.47 11.57
CA LEU A 439 4.75 -18.83 12.06
C LEU A 439 5.80 -18.06 11.24
N GLY A 440 5.51 -18.07 9.95
CA GLY A 440 5.93 -17.26 8.84
C GLY A 440 5.84 -15.74 8.98
N GLN A 441 5.42 -15.16 10.10
CA GLN A 441 5.38 -13.71 10.30
C GLN A 441 6.00 -13.33 11.64
N VAL A 442 5.82 -14.18 12.65
CA VAL A 442 6.35 -13.96 14.01
C VAL A 442 7.80 -14.38 14.21
N GLY A 443 8.38 -14.99 13.19
CA GLY A 443 9.81 -15.26 13.10
C GLY A 443 10.23 -16.68 13.37
N ILE A 444 9.31 -17.62 13.21
CA ILE A 444 9.56 -19.03 13.44
C ILE A 444 10.01 -19.64 12.13
N ASP A 445 11.26 -20.11 12.11
CA ASP A 445 11.81 -20.93 11.03
C ASP A 445 11.00 -22.23 10.89
N LEU A 446 10.47 -22.50 9.69
CA LEU A 446 9.65 -23.67 9.39
C LEU A 446 10.44 -24.98 9.45
N GLU A 447 11.78 -24.91 9.33
CA GLU A 447 12.66 -26.06 9.51
C GLU A 447 13.05 -26.30 10.98
N SER A 448 12.69 -25.40 11.89
CA SER A 448 13.01 -25.55 13.31
C SER A 448 12.33 -26.79 13.92
N ASP A 449 12.95 -27.36 14.95
CA ASP A 449 12.37 -28.48 15.70
C ASP A 449 10.98 -28.14 16.27
N ALA A 450 10.75 -26.88 16.64
CA ALA A 450 9.47 -26.41 17.13
C ALA A 450 8.38 -26.45 16.03
N ALA A 451 8.69 -25.98 14.83
CA ALA A 451 7.76 -26.02 13.69
C ALA A 451 7.49 -27.47 13.25
N LYS A 452 8.52 -28.31 13.19
CA LYS A 452 8.40 -29.74 12.86
C LYS A 452 7.54 -30.49 13.88
N GLN A 453 7.71 -30.24 15.18
CA GLN A 453 6.89 -30.83 16.24
C GLN A 453 5.42 -30.38 16.16
N LEU A 454 5.19 -29.09 15.89
CA LEU A 454 3.85 -28.55 15.70
C LEU A 454 3.16 -29.18 14.49
N ASN A 455 3.87 -29.32 13.36
CA ASN A 455 3.35 -29.99 12.18
C ASN A 455 3.05 -31.47 12.44
N ALA A 456 3.93 -32.17 13.15
CA ALA A 456 3.71 -33.57 13.54
C ALA A 456 2.47 -33.71 14.45
N ALA A 457 2.25 -32.77 15.38
CA ALA A 457 1.07 -32.77 16.22
C ALA A 457 -0.22 -32.52 15.42
N LEU A 458 -0.17 -31.63 14.43
CA LEU A 458 -1.30 -31.38 13.51
C LEU A 458 -1.62 -32.60 12.65
N ASN A 459 -0.59 -33.30 12.14
CA ASN A 459 -0.76 -34.53 11.35
C ASN A 459 -1.39 -35.69 12.15
N GLN A 460 -1.57 -35.56 13.47
CA GLN A 460 -2.32 -36.52 14.30
C GLN A 460 -3.80 -36.12 14.50
N ILE A 461 -4.22 -34.98 13.96
CA ILE A 461 -5.57 -34.43 14.09
C ILE A 461 -6.26 -34.51 12.73
N LYS A 462 -7.29 -35.36 12.64
CA LYS A 462 -8.07 -35.54 11.41
C LYS A 462 -8.89 -34.29 11.09
N LYS A 463 -8.95 -33.94 9.79
CA LYS A 463 -9.76 -32.83 9.26
C LYS A 463 -11.25 -33.04 9.54
#